data_AF-A0A0F9GL87-F1
#
_entry.id   AF-A0A0F9GL87-F1
#
_cell.length_a   1.000
_cell.length_b   1.000
_cell.length_c   1.000
_cell.angle_alpha   90.00
_cell.angle_beta   90.00
_cell.angle_gamma   90.00
#
_symmetry.space_group_name_H-M   'P 1'
#
loop_
_entity.id
_entity.type
_entity.pdbx_description
1 polymer ?
#
loop_
_entity_poly.entity_id
_entity_poly.type
_entity_poly.pdbx_seq_one_letter_code
_entity_poly.pdbx_strand_id
1 'polypeptide(L)' 'MADEHELLIETEIPINFTKSTSEAMEQGSCQKMTTGMVAAAADGDGDIPAGVVHTEVTAA' A
#
# COMPACT_ATOMS: atom_id res chain seq x y z
N MET A 1 -3.50 9.04 -27.25
CA MET A 1 -4.81 8.91 -26.57
C MET A 1 -4.47 8.71 -25.11
N ALA A 2 -5.01 9.55 -24.23
CA ALA A 2 -4.72 9.45 -22.80
C ALA A 2 -5.25 8.10 -22.32
N ASP A 3 -4.48 7.38 -21.51
CA ASP A 3 -4.94 6.15 -20.89
C ASP A 3 -6.04 6.51 -19.89
N GLU A 4 -7.28 6.48 -20.39
CA GLU A 4 -8.49 6.70 -19.61
C GLU A 4 -8.79 5.42 -18.82
N HIS A 5 -8.44 5.45 -17.54
CA HIS A 5 -8.73 4.36 -16.61
C HIS A 5 -9.96 4.72 -15.76
N GLU A 6 -10.96 3.83 -15.75
CA GLU A 6 -12.19 3.95 -14.96
C GLU A 6 -12.18 2.94 -13.80
N LEU A 7 -12.52 3.40 -12.59
CA LEU A 7 -12.51 2.59 -11.37
C LEU A 7 -13.78 1.72 -11.32
N LEU A 8 -13.63 0.40 -11.52
CA LEU A 8 -14.76 -0.53 -11.65
C LEU A 8 -15.39 -0.91 -10.30
N ILE A 9 -14.62 -0.92 -9.21
CA ILE A 9 -15.03 -1.33 -7.86
C ILE A 9 -14.23 -0.51 -6.83
N GLU A 10 -14.91 0.10 -5.86
CA GLU A 10 -14.28 0.57 -4.62
C GLU A 10 -13.79 -0.67 -3.86
N THR A 11 -12.48 -0.90 -3.85
CA THR A 11 -11.86 -1.97 -3.05
C THR A 11 -12.28 -1.82 -1.60
N GLU A 12 -13.08 -2.77 -1.10
CA GLU A 12 -13.38 -2.90 0.32
C GLU A 12 -12.06 -3.17 1.08
N ILE A 13 -11.50 -2.12 1.68
CA ILE A 13 -10.42 -2.26 2.65
C ILE A 13 -11.02 -2.97 3.87
N PRO A 14 -10.45 -4.10 4.33
CA PRO A 14 -9.05 -4.48 4.17
C PRO A 14 -8.86 -5.70 3.24
N ILE A 15 -8.19 -5.47 2.11
CA ILE A 15 -7.57 -6.56 1.35
C ILE A 15 -6.34 -7.03 2.13
N ASN A 16 -6.22 -8.33 2.37
CA ASN A 16 -5.00 -8.89 2.93
C ASN A 16 -3.86 -8.70 1.91
N PHE A 17 -2.98 -7.74 2.15
CA PHE A 17 -1.77 -7.51 1.36
C PHE A 17 -0.55 -8.09 2.07
N THR A 18 0.46 -8.43 1.29
CA THR A 18 1.76 -8.88 1.82
C THR A 18 2.65 -7.68 2.06
N LYS A 19 3.52 -7.70 3.07
CA LYS A 19 4.54 -6.66 3.26
C LYS A 19 5.89 -7.14 2.73
N SER A 20 6.75 -6.20 2.35
CA SER A 20 8.16 -6.53 2.12
C SER A 20 8.84 -7.00 3.43
N THR A 21 9.68 -8.02 3.34
CA THR A 21 10.47 -8.50 4.49
C THR A 21 11.71 -7.65 4.75
N SER A 22 12.19 -6.93 3.73
CA SER A 22 13.40 -6.11 3.80
C SER A 22 13.17 -4.72 4.37
N GLU A 23 11.92 -4.31 4.55
CA GLU A 23 11.55 -2.95 4.98
C GLU A 23 10.91 -2.98 6.37
N ALA A 24 11.33 -2.02 7.20
CA ALA A 24 10.64 -1.69 8.44
C ALA A 24 9.42 -0.81 8.12
N MET A 25 8.35 -1.00 8.88
CA MET A 25 7.11 -0.25 8.74
C MET A 25 6.80 0.44 10.07
N GLU A 26 6.88 1.77 10.07
CA GLU A 26 6.61 2.58 11.25
C GLU A 26 5.12 2.62 11.56
N GLN A 27 4.74 2.61 12.84
CA GLN A 27 3.36 2.80 13.25
C GLN A 27 2.81 4.14 12.73
N GLY A 28 1.62 4.13 12.14
CA GLY A 28 0.97 5.31 11.58
C GLY A 28 1.46 5.72 10.20
N SER A 29 2.45 5.03 9.62
CA SER A 29 2.90 5.30 8.26
C SER A 29 1.86 4.85 7.22
N CYS A 30 1.62 5.70 6.23
CA CYS A 30 0.80 5.39 5.07
C CYS A 30 1.55 4.43 4.14
N GLN A 31 0.83 3.43 3.64
CA GLN A 31 1.36 2.42 2.75
C GLN A 31 0.73 2.53 1.38
N LYS A 32 1.54 2.30 0.35
CA LYS A 32 1.13 2.22 -1.04
C LYS A 32 1.07 0.77 -1.51
N MET A 33 0.16 0.51 -2.44
CA MET A 33 0.03 -0.77 -3.11
C MET A 33 1.01 -0.83 -4.28
N THR A 34 1.94 -1.78 -4.24
CA THR A 34 2.87 -2.02 -5.36
C THR A 34 2.47 -3.25 -6.18
N THR A 35 3.18 -3.47 -7.28
CA THR A 35 2.99 -4.63 -8.16
C THR A 35 3.07 -5.93 -7.37
N GLY A 36 2.05 -6.78 -7.49
CA GLY A 36 1.98 -8.05 -6.77
C GLY A 36 1.24 -8.01 -5.42
N MET A 37 0.48 -6.94 -5.14
CA MET A 37 -0.26 -6.76 -3.87
C MET A 37 0.68 -6.75 -2.65
N VAL A 38 1.81 -6.04 -2.80
CA VAL A 38 2.80 -5.83 -1.75
C VAL A 38 2.70 -4.39 -1.24
N ALA A 39 2.53 -4.21 0.07
CA ALA A 39 2.59 -2.91 0.71
C ALA A 39 4.03 -2.44 0.89
N ALA A 40 4.27 -1.18 0.51
CA ALA A 40 5.50 -0.45 0.72
C ALA A 40 5.19 0.96 1.24
N ALA A 41 6.18 1.65 1.81
CA ALA A 41 5.99 3.01 2.31
C ALA A 41 5.52 3.95 1.18
N ALA A 42 4.49 4.74 1.45
CA ALA A 42 4.06 5.79 0.51
C ALA A 42 5.16 6.85 0.37
N ASP A 43 5.43 7.30 -0.85
CA ASP A 43 6.45 8.30 -1.17
C ASP A 43 5.91 9.48 -2.00
N GLY A 44 4.63 9.46 -2.38
CA GLY A 44 3.98 10.59 -3.04
C GLY A 44 2.45 10.59 -3.00
N ASP A 45 1.88 11.71 -3.41
CA ASP A 45 0.42 11.95 -3.36
C ASP A 45 -0.39 11.15 -4.40
N GLY A 46 0.29 10.55 -5.39
CA GLY A 46 -0.32 9.72 -6.43
C GLY A 46 -0.38 8.23 -6.11
N ASP A 47 0.04 7.83 -4.91
CA ASP A 47 0.12 6.44 -4.52
C ASP A 47 -1.27 5.81 -4.30
N ILE A 48 -1.45 4.58 -4.80
CA ILE A 48 -2.65 3.80 -4.52
C ILE A 48 -2.58 3.37 -3.05
N PRO A 49 -3.53 3.78 -2.19
CA PRO A 49 -3.45 3.50 -0.76
C PRO A 49 -3.65 2.00 -0.48
N ALA A 50 -2.68 1.39 0.19
CA ALA A 50 -2.79 0.04 0.75
C ALA A 50 -3.37 0.04 2.17
N GLY A 51 -3.14 1.12 2.93
CA GLY A 51 -3.64 1.27 4.30
C GLY A 51 -2.66 2.04 5.19
N VAL A 52 -2.90 1.97 6.49
CA VAL A 52 -2.04 2.58 7.52
C VAL A 52 -1.57 1.50 8.48
N VAL A 53 -0.29 1.56 8.86
CA VAL A 53 0.34 0.58 9.76
C VAL A 53 -0.18 0.77 11.18
N HIS A 54 -0.90 -0.21 11.71
CA HIS A 54 -1.42 -0.16 13.08
C HIS A 54 -0.33 -0.45 14.13
N THR A 55 0.60 -1.36 13.83
CA THR A 55 1.65 -1.81 14.75
C THR A 55 2.97 -1.83 14.00
N GLU A 56 4.00 -1.25 14.62
CA GLU A 56 5.34 -1.21 14.05
C GLU A 56 5.87 -2.61 13.79
N VAL A 57 6.50 -2.80 12.62
CA VAL A 57 7.14 -4.06 12.26
C VAL A 57 8.55 -3.78 11.78
N THR A 58 9.54 -4.38 12.45
CA THR A 58 10.94 -4.29 12.04
C THR A 58 11.21 -5.17 10.81
N ALA A 59 12.27 -4.85 10.06
CA ALA A 59 12.79 -5.76 9.05
C ALA A 59 13.18 -7.10 9.70
N ALA A 60 12.97 -8.20 8.97
CA ALA A 60 13.33 -9.54 9.40
C ALA A 60 14.79 -9.88 9.07
#